data_AF-A0A2N2NKL9-F1
#
_entry.id   AF-A0A2N2NKL9-F1
#
_cell.length_a   1.000
_cell.length_b   1.000
_cell.length_c   1.000
_cell.angle_alpha   90.00
_cell.angle_beta   90.00
_cell.angle_gamma   90.00
#
_symmetry.space_group_name_H-M   'P 1'
#
loop_
_entity.id
_entity.type
_entity.pdbx_description
1 polymer ?
#
loop_
_entity_poly.entity_id
_entity_poly.type
_entity_poly.pdbx_seq_one_letter_code
_entity_poly.pdbx_strand_id
1 'polypeptide(L)' 'MRFGPTELIIILVIILLLFGVGRISKIAGELGSGIRSFKDGLTGDKKDEDEE' A
#
# COMPACT_ATOMS: atom_id res chain seq x y z
N MET A 1 16.71 -14.03 19.09
CA MET A 1 17.02 -14.04 17.64
C MET A 1 16.58 -12.68 17.10
N ARG A 2 17.53 -11.86 16.64
CA ARG A 2 17.18 -10.57 16.01
C ARG A 2 16.94 -10.89 14.54
N PHE A 3 15.69 -10.82 14.09
CA PHE A 3 15.40 -10.83 12.67
C PHE A 3 16.03 -9.56 12.07
N GLY A 4 17.15 -9.76 11.40
CA GLY A 4 17.86 -8.73 10.68
C GLY A 4 17.16 -8.40 9.37
N PRO A 5 17.51 -7.26 8.76
CA PRO A 5 17.00 -6.88 7.44
C PRO A 5 17.24 -7.96 6.39
N THR A 6 18.31 -8.76 6.52
CA THR A 6 18.60 -9.89 5.62
C THR A 6 17.54 -10.99 5.67
N GLU A 7 17.07 -11.40 6.85
CA GLU A 7 16.04 -12.45 6.96
C GLU A 7 14.69 -11.95 6.42
N LEU A 8 14.35 -10.68 6.66
CA LEU A 8 13.14 -10.08 6.09
C LEU A 8 13.16 -10.05 4.57
N ILE A 9 14.31 -9.75 3.94
CA ILE A 9 14.46 -9.77 2.48
C ILE A 9 14.25 -11.19 1.94
N ILE A 10 14.83 -12.21 2.58
CA ILE A 10 14.65 -13.61 2.16
C ILE A 10 13.18 -14.01 2.23
N ILE A 11 12.48 -13.68 3.32
CA ILE A 11 11.04 -13.95 3.48
C ILE A 11 10.23 -13.23 2.39
N LEU A 12 10.54 -11.95 2.12
CA LEU A 12 9.88 -11.17 1.09
C LEU A 12 10.03 -11.83 -0.30
N VAL A 13 11.23 -12.31 -0.64
CA VAL A 13 11.49 -13.02 -1.89
C VAL A 13 10.66 -14.30 -1.98
N ILE A 14 10.56 -15.08 -0.91
CA ILE A 14 9.73 -16.30 -0.88
C ILE A 14 8.26 -15.96 -1.13
N ILE A 15 7.73 -14.93 -0.46
CA ILE A 15 6.35 -14.47 -0.66
C ILE A 15 6.14 -14.04 -2.12
N LEU A 16 7.09 -13.30 -2.70
CA LEU A 16 7.00 -12.88 -4.11
C LEU A 16 7.04 -14.06 -5.07
N LEU A 17 7.76 -15.15 -4.77
CA LEU A 17 7.77 -16.36 -5.60
C LEU A 17 6.47 -17.16 -5.49
N LEU A 18 5.88 -17.28 -4.29
CA LEU A 18 4.63 -18.01 -4.06
C LEU A 18 3.42 -17.30 -4.69
N PHE A 19 3.31 -16.00 -4.44
CA PHE A 19 2.17 -15.21 -4.89
C PHE A 19 2.39 -14.65 -6.30
N GLY A 20 3.64 -14.43 -6.72
CA GLY A 20 4.00 -13.78 -7.96
C GLY A 20 3.92 -12.26 -7.86
N VAL A 21 4.86 -11.56 -8.49
CA VAL A 21 4.92 -10.08 -8.51
C VAL A 21 3.64 -9.45 -9.07
N GLY A 22 3.05 -10.05 -10.11
CA GLY A 22 1.85 -9.52 -10.77
C GLY A 22 0.60 -9.54 -9.90
N ARG A 23 0.41 -10.59 -9.07
CA ARG A 23 -0.74 -10.66 -8.16
C ARG A 23 -0.63 -9.65 -7.03
N ILE A 24 0.57 -9.49 -6.45
CA ILE A 24 0.81 -8.50 -5.40
C ILE A 24 0.64 -7.08 -5.95
N SER A 25 1.19 -6.76 -7.13
CA SER A 25 1.01 -5.43 -7.75
C SER A 25 -0.45 -5.13 -8.08
N LYS A 26 -1.23 -6.11 -8.53
CA LYS A 26 -2.66 -5.94 -8.81
C LYS A 26 -3.44 -5.61 -7.53
N ILE A 27 -3.25 -6.40 -6.47
CA ILE A 27 -3.90 -6.19 -5.16
C ILE A 27 -3.48 -4.84 -4.58
N ALA A 28 -2.19 -4.50 -4.61
CA ALA A 28 -1.71 -3.22 -4.12
C ALA A 28 -2.27 -2.04 -4.92
N GLY A 29 -2.47 -2.18 -6.24
CA GLY A 29 -3.11 -1.16 -7.08
C GLY A 29 -4.58 -0.95 -6.74
N GLU A 30 -5.33 -2.04 -6.54
CA GLU A 30 -6.75 -1.99 -6.14
C GLU A 30 -6.91 -1.38 -4.73
N LEU A 31 -6.10 -1.82 -3.77
CA LEU A 31 -6.07 -1.27 -2.41
C LEU A 31 -5.63 0.20 -2.40
N GLY A 32 -4.60 0.56 -3.17
CA GLY A 32 -4.08 1.92 -3.25
C GLY A 32 -5.09 2.90 -3.83
N SER A 33 -5.86 2.46 -4.82
CA SER A 33 -6.96 3.26 -5.40
C SER A 33 -8.06 3.47 -4.36
N GLY A 34 -8.46 2.43 -3.62
CA GLY A 34 -9.44 2.54 -2.54
C GLY A 34 -9.00 3.47 -1.40
N ILE A 35 -7.74 3.35 -0.96
CA ILE A 35 -7.16 4.25 0.06
C ILE A 35 -7.11 5.70 -0.44
N ARG A 36 -6.79 5.92 -1.72
CA ARG A 36 -6.77 7.26 -2.32
C ARG A 36 -8.17 7.87 -2.33
N SER A 37 -9.17 7.15 -2.83
CA SER A 37 -10.57 7.63 -2.81
C SER A 37 -11.09 7.88 -1.40
N PHE A 38 -10.70 7.05 -0.43
CA PHE A 38 -11.04 7.25 0.99
C PHE A 38 -10.41 8.52 1.54
N LYS A 39 -9.11 8.74 1.28
CA LYS A 39 -8.41 9.96 1.69
C LYS A 39 -9.01 11.20 1.03
N ASP A 40 -9.29 11.13 -0.27
CA ASP A 40 -9.86 12.24 -1.02
C ASP A 40 -11.26 12.60 -0.50
N GLY A 41 -12.08 11.61 -0.11
CA GLY A 41 -13.37 11.84 0.57
C GLY A 41 -13.23 12.47 1.96
N LEU A 42 -12.18 12.13 2.73
CA LEU A 42 -11.91 12.73 4.04
C LEU A 42 -11.27 14.13 3.99
N THR A 43 -10.61 14.45 2.87
CA THR A 43 -9.93 15.74 2.63
C THR A 43 -10.79 16.70 1.79
N GLY A 44 -11.75 16.21 1.01
CA GLY A 44 -12.70 17.03 0.25
C GLY A 44 -13.44 18.03 1.15
N ASP A 45 -13.86 17.62 2.34
CA ASP A 45 -14.47 18.51 3.34
C ASP A 45 -13.52 19.60 3.89
N LYS A 46 -12.20 19.47 3.72
CA LYS A 46 -11.21 20.42 4.29
C LYS A 46 -10.71 21.45 3.29
N LYS A 47 -10.97 21.27 2.00
CA LYS A 47 -10.43 22.18 0.98
C LYS A 47 -11.37 23.34 0.64
N ASP A 48 -12.64 23.24 1.05
CA ASP A 48 -13.65 24.26 0.84
C ASP A 48 -13.71 25.31 1.97
N GLU A 49 -12.93 25.15 3.05
CA GLU A 49 -12.87 26.10 4.18
C GLU A 49 -11.74 27.14 4.10
N ASP A 50 -10.82 27.03 3.11
CA ASP A 50 -9.65 27.92 2.97
C ASP A 50 -9.81 29.00 1.86
N GLU A 51 -11.00 29.17 1.27
CA GLU A 51 -11.29 30.16 0.21
C GLU A 51 -12.32 31.27 0.60
N GLU A 52 -12.61 31.52 1.88
CA GLU A 52 -13.30 32.75 2.35
C GLU A 52 -12.41 33.68 3.22
#